data_AF-A0A8J7Q0M2-F1
#
_entry.id   AF-A0A8J7Q0M2-F1
#
_cell.length_a   1.000
_cell.length_b   1.000
_cell.length_c   1.000
_cell.angle_alpha   90.00
_cell.angle_beta   90.00
_cell.angle_gamma   90.00
#
_symmetry.space_group_name_H-M   'P 1'
#
loop_
_entity.id
_entity.type
_entity.pdbx_description
1 polymer ?
#
loop_
_entity_poly.entity_id
_entity_poly.type
_entity_poly.pdbx_seq_one_letter_code
_entity_poly.pdbx_strand_id
1 'polypeptide(L)'
;MTRPLGLLMLSALVVSPARAADPVPLFDGKDLGKWYTFLRDHGKDKDPNGSFSVKDGVLRISGQDFGGLLTKDDYADYKLEAEWAWGGKVWPPREKTARDSGILVRCTGPDGAVSKTWMEGLQCNMLEGATGDISITGSNKAYTFKAEAEERPSGKKTGTYWKAGAPAREFGPGSRLLWSGRDPNWQNV
;
A
#
# COMPACT_ATOMS: atom_id res chain seq x y z
N MET A 1 7.36 26.50 -62.91
CA MET A 1 6.80 25.67 -61.81
C MET A 1 7.95 24.94 -61.13
N THR A 2 8.41 25.44 -59.98
CA THR A 2 9.33 24.75 -59.07
C THR A 2 8.97 25.19 -57.65
N ARG A 3 8.60 24.23 -56.80
CA ARG A 3 8.05 24.43 -55.45
C ARG A 3 9.16 24.77 -54.45
N PRO A 4 8.97 25.71 -53.50
CA PRO A 4 9.93 25.91 -52.42
C PRO A 4 9.83 24.76 -51.42
N LEU A 5 10.99 24.23 -51.03
CA LEU A 5 11.16 23.26 -49.94
C LEU A 5 10.95 23.98 -48.61
N GLY A 6 9.88 23.64 -47.88
CA GLY A 6 9.67 24.13 -46.52
C GLY A 6 10.54 23.33 -45.53
N LEU A 7 11.43 24.03 -44.83
CA LEU A 7 12.22 23.46 -43.74
C LEU A 7 11.34 23.35 -42.49
N LEU A 8 10.99 22.12 -42.11
CA LEU A 8 10.27 21.84 -40.86
C LEU A 8 11.29 21.87 -39.71
N MET A 9 11.25 22.91 -38.86
CA MET A 9 11.98 22.89 -37.60
C MET A 9 11.28 21.96 -36.62
N LEU A 10 11.89 20.81 -36.31
CA LEU A 10 11.51 20.02 -35.15
C LEU A 10 12.03 20.72 -33.88
N SER A 11 11.13 21.38 -33.16
CA SER A 11 11.42 21.82 -31.80
C SER A 11 11.52 20.59 -30.90
N ALA A 12 12.74 20.26 -30.45
CA ALA A 12 12.93 19.24 -29.43
C ALA A 12 12.30 19.72 -28.12
N LEU A 13 11.25 19.04 -27.64
CA LEU A 13 10.71 19.22 -26.31
C LEU A 13 11.78 18.82 -25.28
N VAL A 14 12.40 19.82 -24.66
CA VAL A 14 13.28 19.60 -23.50
C VAL A 14 12.37 19.27 -22.33
N VAL A 15 12.18 17.97 -22.05
CA VAL A 15 11.55 17.52 -20.82
C VAL A 15 12.51 17.82 -19.68
N SER A 16 12.19 18.83 -18.88
CA SER A 16 12.95 19.11 -17.66
C SER A 16 12.79 17.93 -16.70
N PRO A 17 13.85 17.51 -15.99
CA PRO A 17 13.70 16.48 -14.97
C PRO A 17 12.70 16.96 -13.93
N ALA A 18 11.70 16.13 -13.61
CA ALA A 18 10.72 16.44 -12.58
C ALA A 18 11.46 16.68 -11.25
N ARG A 19 11.40 17.91 -10.74
CA ARG A 19 11.84 18.21 -9.39
C ARG A 19 10.87 17.54 -8.44
N ALA A 20 11.37 16.81 -7.45
CA ALA A 20 10.53 16.28 -6.38
C ALA A 20 9.72 17.44 -5.78
N ALA A 21 8.40 17.33 -5.77
CA ALA A 21 7.53 18.28 -5.11
C ALA A 21 7.87 18.36 -3.62
N ASP A 22 7.56 19.48 -2.98
CA ASP A 22 7.73 19.60 -1.53
C ASP A 22 6.90 18.51 -0.83
N PRO A 23 7.43 17.86 0.24
CA PRO A 23 6.70 16.83 0.95
C PRO A 23 5.35 17.35 1.45
N VAL A 24 4.28 16.62 1.15
CA VAL A 24 2.93 16.91 1.65
C VAL A 24 2.72 16.11 2.94
N PRO A 25 2.62 16.75 4.12
CA PRO A 25 2.39 16.03 5.36
C PRO A 25 0.98 15.46 5.37
N LEU A 26 0.86 14.13 5.35
CA LEU A 26 -0.45 13.47 5.48
C LEU A 26 -0.94 13.47 6.93
N PHE A 27 -0.03 13.53 7.90
CA PHE A 27 -0.32 13.65 9.33
C PHE A 27 0.66 14.62 9.96
N ASP A 28 0.17 15.56 10.78
CA ASP A 28 0.95 16.64 11.39
C ASP A 28 1.12 16.50 12.91
N GLY A 29 0.69 15.37 13.47
CA GLY A 29 0.74 15.10 14.91
C GLY A 29 -0.44 15.66 15.69
N LYS A 30 -1.38 16.39 15.07
CA LYS A 30 -2.46 17.08 15.80
C LYS A 30 -3.79 16.40 15.65
N ASP A 31 -4.22 16.16 14.41
CA ASP A 31 -5.54 15.63 14.12
C ASP A 31 -5.58 14.80 12.83
N LEU A 32 -6.76 14.22 12.57
CA LEU A 32 -7.02 13.36 11.41
C LEU A 32 -7.83 14.10 10.34
N GLY A 33 -7.75 15.43 10.27
CA GLY A 33 -8.57 16.27 9.40
C GLY A 33 -8.40 15.97 7.90
N LYS A 34 -7.24 15.44 7.49
CA LYS A 34 -6.95 14.98 6.11
C LYS A 34 -7.47 13.57 5.81
N TRP A 35 -8.08 12.92 6.79
CA TRP A 35 -8.49 11.53 6.72
C TRP A 35 -9.97 11.36 7.04
N TYR A 36 -10.52 10.23 6.62
CA TYR A 36 -11.81 9.71 7.08
C TYR A 36 -11.65 8.26 7.51
N THR A 37 -12.53 7.80 8.40
CA THR A 37 -12.54 6.39 8.81
C THR A 37 -13.56 5.62 8.00
N PHE A 38 -13.25 4.36 7.71
CA PHE A 38 -14.25 3.40 7.25
C PHE A 38 -14.06 2.08 7.99
N LEU A 39 -15.06 1.68 8.75
CA LEU A 39 -15.06 0.43 9.51
C LEU A 39 -16.12 -0.51 8.95
N ARG A 40 -15.77 -1.79 8.77
CA ARG A 40 -16.63 -2.82 8.17
C ARG A 40 -18.03 -2.86 8.79
N ASP A 41 -18.09 -2.78 10.11
CA ASP A 41 -19.32 -3.00 10.88
C ASP A 41 -20.02 -1.67 11.29
N HIS A 42 -19.41 -0.51 10.97
CA HIS A 42 -19.94 0.81 11.34
C HIS A 42 -20.13 1.76 10.15
N GLY A 43 -19.39 1.55 9.05
CA GLY A 43 -19.38 2.40 7.87
C GLY A 43 -18.43 3.58 7.97
N LYS A 44 -18.68 4.59 7.13
CA LYS A 44 -17.87 5.80 7.01
C LYS A 44 -18.07 6.74 8.20
N ASP A 45 -16.99 7.35 8.67
CA ASP A 45 -16.94 8.39 9.71
C ASP A 45 -17.59 7.98 11.05
N LYS A 46 -17.57 6.67 11.35
CA LYS A 46 -18.15 6.09 12.56
C LYS A 46 -17.14 5.17 13.23
N ASP A 47 -16.47 5.70 14.25
CA ASP A 47 -15.48 4.99 15.06
C ASP A 47 -15.88 4.99 16.54
N PRO A 48 -16.82 4.10 16.96
CA PRO A 48 -17.35 4.10 18.32
C PRO A 48 -16.33 3.64 19.37
N ASN A 49 -15.29 2.91 18.97
CA ASN A 49 -14.27 2.37 19.88
C ASN A 49 -13.02 3.27 19.96
N GLY A 50 -12.95 4.34 19.18
CA GLY A 50 -11.74 5.16 19.06
C GLY A 50 -10.56 4.34 18.51
N SER A 51 -10.85 3.47 17.55
CA SER A 51 -9.86 2.65 16.85
C SER A 51 -8.79 3.48 16.15
N PHE A 52 -9.10 4.72 15.76
CA PHE A 52 -8.16 5.71 15.26
C PHE A 52 -8.11 6.91 16.19
N SER A 53 -6.95 7.17 16.77
CA SER A 53 -6.77 8.28 17.72
C SER A 53 -5.41 8.93 17.57
N VAL A 54 -5.29 10.18 18.00
CA VAL A 54 -4.00 10.87 18.12
C VAL A 54 -3.65 10.94 19.60
N LYS A 55 -2.48 10.41 19.96
CA LYS A 55 -1.97 10.45 21.32
C LYS A 55 -0.50 10.84 21.31
N ASP A 56 -0.15 11.85 22.09
CA ASP A 56 1.23 12.34 22.23
C ASP A 56 1.92 12.63 20.88
N GLY A 57 1.16 13.18 19.92
CA GLY A 57 1.67 13.48 18.57
C GLY A 57 1.69 12.28 17.61
N VAL A 58 1.23 11.11 18.02
CA VAL A 58 1.31 9.86 17.23
C VAL A 58 -0.08 9.37 16.87
N LEU A 59 -0.27 9.00 15.60
CA LEU A 59 -1.45 8.27 15.14
C LEU A 59 -1.41 6.85 15.72
N ARG A 60 -2.41 6.52 16.53
CA ARG A 60 -2.61 5.19 17.12
C ARG A 60 -3.77 4.48 16.43
N ILE A 61 -3.46 3.32 15.87
CA ILE A 61 -4.44 2.38 15.30
C ILE A 61 -4.58 1.21 16.26
N SER A 62 -5.74 1.04 16.88
CA SER A 62 -5.97 0.02 17.92
C SER A 62 -6.08 -1.40 17.36
N GLY A 63 -6.54 -1.52 16.10
CA GLY A 63 -6.87 -2.80 15.45
C GLY A 63 -8.10 -3.51 16.01
N GLN A 64 -8.92 -2.85 16.84
CA GLN A 64 -10.13 -3.46 17.43
C GLN A 64 -11.21 -3.71 16.39
N ASP A 65 -11.40 -2.76 15.48
CA ASP A 65 -12.36 -2.86 14.39
C ASP A 65 -11.66 -3.14 13.06
N PHE A 66 -12.30 -3.92 12.20
CA PHE A 66 -11.84 -4.13 10.84
C PHE A 66 -12.16 -2.90 10.00
N GLY A 67 -11.15 -2.27 9.42
CA GLY A 67 -11.32 -1.09 8.60
C GLY A 67 -10.06 -0.24 8.55
N GLY A 68 -10.16 0.93 7.91
CA GLY A 68 -9.01 1.77 7.61
C GLY A 68 -9.24 3.24 7.91
N LEU A 69 -8.11 3.96 7.92
CA LEU A 69 -8.03 5.41 7.86
C LEU A 69 -7.59 5.77 6.44
N LEU A 70 -8.41 6.54 5.72
CA LEU A 70 -8.24 6.80 4.29
C LEU A 70 -8.05 8.30 4.06
N THR A 71 -7.17 8.67 3.13
CA THR A 71 -7.00 10.08 2.75
C THR A 71 -8.27 10.61 2.10
N LYS A 72 -8.62 11.86 2.37
CA LYS A 72 -9.72 12.54 1.67
C LYS A 72 -9.36 12.92 0.24
N ASP A 73 -8.09 13.24 0.02
CA ASP A 73 -7.55 13.60 -1.28
C ASP A 73 -6.97 12.38 -2.00
N ASP A 74 -7.02 12.44 -3.32
CA ASP A 74 -6.42 11.46 -4.22
C ASP A 74 -4.98 11.86 -4.57
N TYR A 75 -4.11 10.85 -4.65
CA TYR A 75 -2.70 11.01 -5.02
C TYR A 75 -2.35 10.03 -6.13
N ALA A 76 -1.55 10.49 -7.11
CA ALA A 76 -1.15 9.67 -8.27
C ALA A 76 0.32 9.23 -8.16
N ASP A 77 1.25 10.13 -8.48
CA ASP A 77 2.69 9.84 -8.47
C ASP A 77 3.33 10.48 -7.25
N TYR A 78 3.84 9.64 -6.35
CA TYR A 78 4.37 10.07 -5.06
C TYR A 78 5.41 9.08 -4.54
N LYS A 79 6.23 9.58 -3.62
CA LYS A 79 6.99 8.77 -2.67
C LYS A 79 6.29 8.89 -1.32
N LEU A 80 5.85 7.77 -0.77
CA LEU A 80 5.25 7.71 0.56
C LEU A 80 6.33 7.32 1.58
N GLU A 81 6.44 8.11 2.64
CA GLU A 81 7.30 7.82 3.79
C GLU A 81 6.43 7.74 5.04
N ALA A 82 6.65 6.70 5.85
CA ALA A 82 5.93 6.49 7.10
C ALA A 82 6.85 5.83 8.13
N GLU A 83 6.88 6.38 9.34
CA GLU A 83 7.49 5.77 10.51
C GLU A 83 6.40 5.11 11.35
N TRP A 84 6.72 3.95 11.93
CA TRP A 84 5.74 3.17 12.66
C TRP A 84 6.41 2.33 13.75
N ALA A 85 5.62 1.90 14.72
CA ALA A 85 6.02 0.95 15.74
C ALA A 85 4.83 0.06 16.12
N TRP A 86 5.10 -1.16 16.59
CA TRP A 86 4.04 -2.06 17.02
C TRP A 86 3.51 -1.70 18.41
N GLY A 87 2.18 -1.66 18.54
CA GLY A 87 1.52 -1.72 19.85
C GLY A 87 1.54 -3.13 20.46
N GLY A 88 1.12 -3.24 21.72
CA GLY A 88 1.11 -4.53 22.45
C GLY A 88 -0.21 -5.30 22.39
N LYS A 89 -1.36 -4.62 22.35
CA LYS A 89 -2.68 -5.27 22.37
C LYS A 89 -3.03 -5.80 20.99
N VAL A 90 -3.48 -7.04 20.93
CA VAL A 90 -4.03 -7.71 19.74
C VAL A 90 -5.46 -8.14 20.05
N TRP A 91 -6.34 -8.07 19.05
CA TRP A 91 -7.77 -8.35 19.21
C TRP A 91 -8.19 -9.63 18.49
N PRO A 92 -9.27 -10.29 18.95
CA PRO A 92 -9.87 -11.39 18.20
C PRO A 92 -10.23 -10.99 16.77
N PRO A 93 -10.08 -11.91 15.79
CA PRO A 93 -9.68 -13.32 15.92
C PRO A 93 -8.16 -13.55 15.81
N ARG A 94 -7.34 -12.50 15.98
CA ARG A 94 -5.91 -12.51 15.64
C ARG A 94 -4.98 -12.63 16.84
N GLU A 95 -5.48 -12.90 18.04
CA GLU A 95 -4.66 -12.85 19.28
C GLU A 95 -3.49 -13.82 19.28
N LYS A 96 -3.57 -14.88 18.48
CA LYS A 96 -2.54 -15.91 18.36
C LYS A 96 -1.66 -15.74 17.14
N THR A 97 -1.91 -14.76 16.27
CA THR A 97 -1.21 -14.56 15.00
C THR A 97 -0.26 -13.36 15.05
N ALA A 98 0.61 -13.25 14.04
CA ALA A 98 1.47 -12.08 13.88
C ALA A 98 0.62 -10.79 13.79
N ARG A 99 1.11 -9.72 14.44
CA ARG A 99 0.51 -8.38 14.33
C ARG A 99 0.45 -7.95 12.87
N ASP A 100 -0.71 -7.42 12.46
CA ASP A 100 -1.02 -7.18 11.05
C ASP A 100 -1.67 -5.83 10.83
N SER A 101 -1.24 -5.18 9.77
CA SER A 101 -1.71 -3.93 9.23
C SER A 101 -1.31 -3.85 7.74
N GLY A 102 -1.57 -2.71 7.11
CA GLY A 102 -1.09 -2.48 5.77
C GLY A 102 -1.25 -1.05 5.34
N ILE A 103 -0.36 -0.64 4.46
CA ILE A 103 -0.49 0.61 3.72
C ILE A 103 -1.03 0.24 2.35
N LEU A 104 -2.29 0.62 2.10
CA LEU A 104 -2.91 0.45 0.80
C LEU A 104 -2.67 1.71 -0.03
N VAL A 105 -2.24 1.52 -1.28
CA VAL A 105 -1.88 2.58 -2.21
C VAL A 105 -2.62 2.41 -3.53
N ARG A 106 -2.84 3.53 -4.22
CA ARG A 106 -3.60 3.62 -5.47
C ARG A 106 -5.01 3.02 -5.35
N CYS A 107 -5.65 3.12 -4.20
CA CYS A 107 -6.98 2.57 -3.99
C CYS A 107 -8.01 3.20 -4.93
N THR A 108 -8.92 2.39 -5.48
CA THR A 108 -10.03 2.87 -6.32
C THR A 108 -11.32 2.15 -6.00
N GLY A 109 -12.46 2.78 -6.33
CA GLY A 109 -13.78 2.18 -6.17
C GLY A 109 -14.41 2.51 -4.81
N PRO A 110 -15.49 1.80 -4.42
CA PRO A 110 -16.20 2.11 -3.19
C PRO A 110 -15.44 1.62 -1.95
N ASP A 111 -15.64 2.31 -0.83
CA ASP A 111 -15.23 1.82 0.49
C ASP A 111 -15.83 0.44 0.75
N GLY A 112 -15.04 -0.48 1.33
CA GLY A 112 -15.49 -1.83 1.65
C GLY A 112 -15.70 -2.77 0.46
N ALA A 113 -15.23 -2.43 -0.74
CA ALA A 113 -15.28 -3.30 -1.92
C ALA A 113 -14.70 -4.71 -1.67
N VAL A 114 -13.67 -4.83 -0.83
CA VAL A 114 -12.99 -6.08 -0.50
C VAL A 114 -13.40 -6.54 0.89
N SER A 115 -14.09 -7.67 0.96
CA SER A 115 -14.54 -8.30 2.22
C SER A 115 -15.31 -7.35 3.14
N LYS A 116 -16.07 -6.39 2.57
CA LYS A 116 -16.79 -5.32 3.29
C LYS A 116 -15.87 -4.38 4.10
N THR A 117 -14.56 -4.46 3.93
CA THR A 117 -13.58 -3.82 4.82
C THR A 117 -12.68 -2.83 4.09
N TRP A 118 -12.08 -3.24 2.98
CA TRP A 118 -11.04 -2.47 2.28
C TRP A 118 -11.52 -1.99 0.92
N MET A 119 -10.87 -0.96 0.38
CA MET A 119 -10.94 -0.68 -1.05
C MET A 119 -10.06 -1.66 -1.84
N GLU A 120 -10.31 -1.76 -3.15
CA GLU A 120 -9.36 -2.42 -4.06
C GLU A 120 -8.13 -1.52 -4.24
N GLY A 121 -6.95 -2.12 -4.39
CA GLY A 121 -5.67 -1.40 -4.36
C GLY A 121 -4.45 -2.32 -4.37
N LEU A 122 -3.28 -1.71 -4.25
CA LEU A 122 -2.03 -2.40 -3.90
C LEU A 122 -1.80 -2.26 -2.40
N GLN A 123 -1.38 -3.32 -1.73
CA GLN A 123 -1.05 -3.30 -0.31
C GLN A 123 0.43 -3.58 -0.11
N CYS A 124 1.13 -2.62 0.52
CA CYS A 124 2.35 -2.91 1.26
C CYS A 124 1.93 -3.53 2.60
N ASN A 125 2.14 -4.82 2.74
CA ASN A 125 1.78 -5.56 3.94
C ASN A 125 2.67 -5.11 5.10
N MET A 126 2.05 -4.79 6.23
CA MET A 126 2.76 -4.58 7.49
C MET A 126 2.41 -5.75 8.38
N LEU A 127 3.12 -6.84 8.21
CA LEU A 127 2.96 -8.05 9.02
C LEU A 127 4.23 -8.24 9.83
N GLU A 128 4.11 -8.53 11.12
CA GLU A 128 5.26 -8.75 11.99
C GLU A 128 6.14 -9.89 11.45
N GLY A 129 7.39 -9.57 11.09
CA GLY A 129 8.34 -10.50 10.45
C GLY A 129 8.18 -10.67 8.92
N ALA A 130 7.16 -10.09 8.30
CA ALA A 130 6.93 -10.13 6.85
C ALA A 130 6.49 -8.76 6.27
N THR A 131 6.94 -7.66 6.89
CA THR A 131 6.64 -6.30 6.43
C THR A 131 7.35 -5.99 5.12
N GLY A 132 6.64 -5.39 4.17
CA GLY A 132 7.16 -5.02 2.86
C GLY A 132 6.74 -5.95 1.73
N ASP A 133 6.03 -7.05 2.02
CA ASP A 133 5.41 -7.84 0.95
C ASP A 133 4.37 -7.03 0.21
N ILE A 134 4.28 -7.20 -1.11
CA ILE A 134 3.29 -6.53 -1.94
C ILE A 134 2.21 -7.52 -2.36
N SER A 135 0.95 -7.14 -2.15
CA SER A 135 -0.23 -7.87 -2.62
C SER A 135 -1.23 -6.94 -3.29
N ILE A 136 -2.17 -7.52 -4.03
CA ILE A 136 -3.32 -6.80 -4.60
C ILE A 136 -4.52 -7.10 -3.71
N THR A 137 -5.22 -6.04 -3.25
CA THR A 137 -6.50 -6.20 -2.55
C THR A 137 -7.62 -6.26 -3.58
N GLY A 138 -8.48 -7.28 -3.45
CA GLY A 138 -9.59 -7.51 -4.38
C GLY A 138 -9.22 -8.35 -5.60
N SER A 139 -10.05 -8.28 -6.63
CA SER A 139 -9.94 -9.11 -7.84
C SER A 139 -9.72 -8.29 -9.12
N ASN A 140 -9.66 -6.97 -9.01
CA ASN A 140 -9.45 -6.09 -10.13
C ASN A 140 -8.04 -6.23 -10.73
N LYS A 141 -8.00 -6.68 -11.98
CA LYS A 141 -6.76 -6.92 -12.74
C LYS A 141 -6.02 -5.63 -13.12
N ALA A 142 -6.64 -4.45 -13.00
CA ALA A 142 -5.96 -3.18 -13.24
C ALA A 142 -4.77 -2.94 -12.29
N TYR A 143 -4.74 -3.63 -11.15
CA TYR A 143 -3.62 -3.59 -10.19
C TYR A 143 -2.49 -4.56 -10.51
N THR A 144 -2.57 -5.30 -11.62
CA THR A 144 -1.51 -6.22 -12.03
C THR A 144 -0.21 -5.45 -12.26
N PHE A 145 0.90 -5.94 -11.70
CA PHE A 145 2.20 -5.29 -11.83
C PHE A 145 3.29 -6.29 -12.23
N LYS A 146 4.42 -5.77 -12.71
CA LYS A 146 5.62 -6.56 -12.96
C LYS A 146 6.71 -6.20 -11.98
N ALA A 147 7.42 -7.20 -11.48
CA ALA A 147 8.55 -7.01 -10.60
C ALA A 147 9.65 -8.03 -10.89
N GLU A 148 10.91 -7.61 -10.71
CA GLU A 148 12.07 -8.50 -10.70
C GLU A 148 11.98 -9.42 -9.49
N ALA A 149 11.91 -10.73 -9.75
CA ALA A 149 11.74 -11.69 -8.69
C ALA A 149 12.31 -13.06 -9.01
N GLU A 150 12.70 -13.76 -7.96
CA GLU A 150 13.16 -15.13 -8.00
C GLU A 150 12.35 -16.02 -7.06
N GLU A 151 12.31 -17.31 -7.38
CA GLU A 151 11.69 -18.30 -6.52
C GLU A 151 12.70 -18.81 -5.49
N ARG A 152 12.27 -18.86 -4.24
CA ARG A 152 13.03 -19.47 -3.14
C ARG A 152 12.08 -20.26 -2.23
N PRO A 153 12.58 -21.14 -1.36
CA PRO A 153 11.73 -21.74 -0.34
C PRO A 153 11.00 -20.71 0.51
N SER A 154 9.76 -21.03 0.86
CA SER A 154 8.89 -20.28 1.79
C SER A 154 8.11 -21.32 2.60
N GLY A 155 8.74 -21.80 3.68
CA GLY A 155 8.31 -22.94 4.47
C GLY A 155 8.33 -24.21 3.63
N LYS A 156 7.20 -24.91 3.58
CA LYS A 156 7.02 -26.12 2.76
C LYS A 156 6.62 -25.82 1.30
N LYS A 157 6.57 -24.55 0.91
CA LYS A 157 6.15 -24.10 -0.42
C LYS A 157 7.28 -23.30 -1.07
N THR A 158 7.08 -22.93 -2.32
CA THR A 158 7.89 -21.93 -3.01
C THR A 158 7.26 -20.55 -2.83
N GLY A 159 8.08 -19.55 -2.54
CA GLY A 159 7.69 -18.15 -2.53
C GLY A 159 8.43 -17.37 -3.62
N THR A 160 7.83 -16.28 -4.07
CA THR A 160 8.40 -15.39 -5.08
C THR A 160 8.93 -14.14 -4.39
N TYR A 161 10.25 -14.00 -4.30
CA TYR A 161 10.94 -12.94 -3.56
C TYR A 161 11.45 -11.88 -4.52
N TRP A 162 11.31 -10.61 -4.12
CA TRP A 162 11.94 -9.51 -4.85
C TRP A 162 13.45 -9.70 -4.88
N LYS A 163 14.04 -9.51 -6.06
CA LYS A 163 15.49 -9.63 -6.26
C LYS A 163 15.90 -8.73 -7.42
N ALA A 164 16.69 -7.70 -7.10
CA ALA A 164 17.29 -6.83 -8.12
C ALA A 164 18.07 -7.66 -9.16
N GLY A 165 17.82 -7.39 -10.44
CA GLY A 165 18.44 -8.05 -11.59
C GLY A 165 17.85 -9.42 -11.96
N ALA A 166 16.84 -9.92 -11.23
CA ALA A 166 16.13 -11.13 -11.63
C ALA A 166 15.17 -10.85 -12.80
N PRO A 167 14.79 -11.87 -13.60
CA PRO A 167 13.78 -11.69 -14.64
C PRO A 167 12.48 -11.12 -14.07
N ALA A 168 11.90 -10.14 -14.78
CA ALA A 168 10.62 -9.56 -14.41
C ALA A 168 9.49 -10.59 -14.59
N ARG A 169 8.62 -10.68 -13.57
CA ARG A 169 7.45 -11.57 -13.53
C ARG A 169 6.20 -10.74 -13.29
N GLU A 170 5.07 -11.24 -13.79
CA GLU A 170 3.77 -10.60 -13.59
C GLU A 170 3.09 -11.10 -12.30
N PHE A 171 2.47 -10.18 -11.58
CA PHE A 171 1.75 -10.41 -10.33
C PHE A 171 0.32 -9.88 -10.49
N GLY A 172 -0.65 -10.80 -10.57
CA GLY A 172 -2.08 -10.49 -10.63
C GLY A 172 -2.79 -10.72 -9.28
N PRO A 173 -4.11 -10.46 -9.21
CA PRO A 173 -4.90 -10.69 -8.00
C PRO A 173 -4.70 -12.10 -7.41
N GLY A 174 -4.58 -12.18 -6.08
CA GLY A 174 -4.28 -13.42 -5.36
C GLY A 174 -2.80 -13.84 -5.32
N SER A 175 -1.92 -13.15 -6.07
CA SER A 175 -0.47 -13.31 -5.93
C SER A 175 0.10 -12.41 -4.83
N ARG A 176 1.32 -12.75 -4.38
CA ARG A 176 2.06 -11.97 -3.39
C ARG A 176 3.54 -11.96 -3.77
N LEU A 177 4.11 -10.77 -3.88
CA LEU A 177 5.55 -10.56 -3.98
C LEU A 177 6.11 -10.48 -2.56
N LEU A 178 7.03 -11.39 -2.22
CA LEU A 178 7.69 -11.40 -0.92
C LEU A 178 8.87 -10.43 -0.92
N TRP A 179 9.08 -9.69 0.17
CA TRP A 179 10.25 -8.81 0.28
C TRP A 179 11.55 -9.62 0.40
N SER A 180 12.67 -9.08 -0.09
CA SER A 180 13.90 -9.85 -0.34
C SER A 180 14.52 -10.54 0.87
N GLY A 181 14.34 -9.98 2.07
CA GLY A 181 14.91 -10.47 3.32
C GLY A 181 13.90 -11.17 4.22
N ARG A 182 12.69 -11.49 3.72
CA ARG A 182 11.72 -12.27 4.47
C ARG A 182 12.34 -13.62 4.85
N ASP A 183 12.23 -13.99 6.12
CA ASP A 183 12.70 -15.29 6.59
C ASP A 183 11.92 -16.40 5.85
N PRO A 184 12.58 -17.31 5.12
CA PRO A 184 11.92 -18.41 4.43
C PRO A 184 11.17 -19.33 5.39
N ASN A 185 11.53 -19.37 6.67
CA ASN A 185 10.84 -20.16 7.70
C ASN A 185 9.82 -19.34 8.51
N TRP A 186 9.57 -18.07 8.13
CA TRP A 186 8.58 -17.23 8.82
C TRP A 186 7.22 -17.94 8.86
N GLN A 187 6.62 -17.93 10.04
CA GLN A 187 5.28 -18.46 10.28
C GLN A 187 4.39 -17.33 10.79
N ASN A 188 3.15 -17.32 10.33
CA ASN A 188 2.10 -16.60 11.02
C ASN A 188 1.84 -17.40 12.29
N VAL A 189 2.41 -16.94 13.41
CA VAL A 189 2.43 -17.65 14.71
C VAL A 189 1.06 -18.19 15.13
#